data_AF-A0A2V8RLV1-F1
#
_entry.id   AF-A0A2V8RLV1-F1
#
_cell.length_a   1.000
_cell.length_b   1.000
_cell.length_c   1.000
_cell.angle_alpha   90.00
_cell.angle_beta   90.00
_cell.angle_gamma   90.00
#
_symmetry.space_group_name_H-M   'P 1'
#
loop_
_entity.id
_entity.type
_entity.pdbx_description
1 polymer ?
#
loop_
_entity_poly.entity_id
_entity_poly.type
_entity_poly.pdbx_seq_one_letter_code
_entity_poly.pdbx_strand_id
1 'polypeptide(L)'
;MNSVIKSRSFWIGFVLGIALLLAVNLGDAIVYFDKLCFDCEQAFGFPFKLYESGTFVRPKRIIWEGVLGNAAATSAISIVFGLAIYFLTQKFGNKKFR
;
A
#
# COMPACT_ATOMS: atom_id res chain seq x y z
N MET A 1 14.16 -18.20 -3.15
CA MET A 1 12.93 -17.39 -3.30
C MET A 1 11.67 -18.23 -3.51
N ASN A 2 11.67 -19.26 -4.37
CA ASN A 2 10.46 -20.03 -4.68
C ASN A 2 9.75 -20.71 -3.49
N SER A 3 10.45 -21.09 -2.42
CA SER A 3 9.84 -21.66 -1.22
C SER A 3 9.15 -20.63 -0.33
N VAL A 4 9.67 -19.39 -0.28
CA VAL A 4 9.15 -18.30 0.55
C VAL A 4 7.81 -17.82 0.00
N ILE A 5 7.73 -17.59 -1.32
CA ILE A 5 6.52 -17.10 -2.00
C ILE A 5 5.39 -18.15 -1.96
N LYS A 6 5.72 -19.44 -1.86
CA LYS A 6 4.71 -20.52 -1.70
C LYS A 6 4.19 -20.66 -0.28
N SER A 7 4.76 -19.97 0.70
CA SER A 7 4.36 -20.09 2.10
C SER A 7 3.02 -19.41 2.37
N ARG A 8 2.13 -20.09 3.10
CA ARG A 8 0.85 -19.50 3.57
C ARG A 8 1.08 -18.24 4.40
N SER A 9 2.10 -18.23 5.26
CA SER A 9 2.44 -17.07 6.11
C SER A 9 2.81 -15.83 5.30
N PHE A 10 3.50 -16.03 4.17
CA PHE A 10 3.84 -14.93 3.27
C PHE A 10 2.58 -14.31 2.66
N TRP A 11 1.68 -15.14 2.14
CA TRP A 11 0.42 -14.67 1.55
C TRP A 11 -0.50 -13.99 2.56
N ILE A 12 -0.56 -14.49 3.81
CA ILE A 12 -1.30 -13.82 4.88
C ILE A 12 -0.76 -12.41 5.11
N GLY A 13 0.57 -12.25 5.23
CA GLY A 13 1.16 -10.92 5.39
C GLY A 13 0.97 -10.03 4.18
N PHE A 14 1.08 -10.58 2.98
CA PHE A 14 0.85 -9.84 1.74
C PHE A 14 -0.60 -9.30 1.67
N VAL A 15 -1.59 -10.14 1.93
CA VAL A 15 -3.01 -9.73 1.92
C VAL A 15 -3.29 -8.70 3.03
N LEU A 16 -2.72 -8.89 4.24
CA LEU A 16 -2.85 -7.90 5.32
C LEU A 16 -2.22 -6.55 4.94
N GLY A 17 -1.08 -6.55 4.25
CA GLY A 17 -0.46 -5.33 3.73
C GLY A 17 -1.36 -4.59 2.73
N ILE A 18 -1.98 -5.33 1.80
CA ILE A 18 -2.94 -4.75 0.84
C ILE A 18 -4.15 -4.18 1.59
N ALA A 19 -4.74 -4.95 2.49
CA ALA A 19 -5.92 -4.55 3.25
C ALA A 19 -5.66 -3.28 4.08
N LEU A 20 -4.48 -3.18 4.70
CA LEU A 20 -4.08 -2.01 5.47
C LEU A 20 -4.03 -0.75 4.58
N LEU A 21 -3.40 -0.84 3.41
CA LEU A 21 -3.28 0.31 2.50
C LEU A 21 -4.62 0.69 1.85
N LEU A 22 -5.48 -0.29 1.59
CA LEU A 22 -6.87 -0.02 1.18
C LEU A 22 -7.64 0.69 2.28
N ALA A 23 -7.50 0.25 3.54
CA ALA A 23 -8.17 0.89 4.68
C ALA A 23 -7.70 2.34 4.89
N VAL A 24 -6.40 2.60 4.73
CA VAL A 24 -5.85 3.97 4.80
C VAL A 24 -6.41 4.84 3.69
N ASN A 25 -6.43 4.35 2.44
CA ASN A 25 -6.99 5.09 1.31
C ASN A 25 -8.51 5.32 1.44
N LEU A 26 -9.24 4.34 2.00
CA LEU A 26 -10.68 4.48 2.25
C LEU A 26 -10.96 5.49 3.35
N GLY A 27 -10.16 5.51 4.42
CA GLY A 27 -10.27 6.51 5.48
C GLY A 27 -10.04 7.93 4.96
N ASP A 28 -9.03 8.11 4.11
CA ASP A 28 -8.76 9.39 3.46
C ASP A 28 -9.92 9.82 2.54
N ALA A 29 -10.50 8.87 1.79
CA ALA A 29 -11.68 9.12 0.96
C ALA A 29 -12.92 9.53 1.78
N ILE A 30 -13.18 8.88 2.93
CA ILE A 30 -14.32 9.23 3.79
C ILE A 30 -14.17 10.66 4.33
N VAL A 31 -12.98 11.03 4.81
CA VAL A 31 -12.69 12.39 5.28
C VAL A 31 -12.82 13.41 4.14
N TYR A 32 -12.48 13.02 2.91
CA TYR A 32 -12.67 13.85 1.72
C TYR A 32 -14.16 14.10 1.44
N PHE A 33 -15.01 13.08 1.46
CA PHE A 33 -16.45 13.23 1.17
C PHE A 33 -17.22 14.01 2.26
N ASP A 34 -16.78 13.94 3.52
CA ASP A 34 -17.41 14.68 4.63
C ASP A 34 -17.14 16.19 4.57
N LYS A 35 -16.06 16.63 3.90
CA LYS A 35 -15.76 18.05 3.70
C LYS A 35 -16.43 18.53 2.41
N LEU A 36 -17.71 18.88 2.51
CA LEU A 36 -18.49 19.60 1.49
C LEU A 36 -17.88 20.97 1.17
N CYS A 37 -16.77 20.99 0.44
CA CYS A 37 -16.23 22.19 -0.17
C CYS A 37 -16.49 22.10 -1.67
N PHE A 38 -17.49 22.86 -2.14
CA PHE A 38 -17.95 22.86 -3.53
C PHE A 38 -16.87 23.32 -4.55
N ASP A 39 -15.76 23.92 -4.08
CA ASP A 39 -14.68 24.49 -4.91
C ASP A 39 -13.25 24.10 -4.46
N CYS A 40 -13.10 23.11 -3.57
CA CYS A 40 -11.77 22.68 -3.15
C CYS A 40 -11.25 21.57 -4.08
N GLU A 41 -10.20 21.84 -4.86
CA GLU A 41 -9.34 20.81 -5.46
C GLU A 41 -8.50 20.14 -4.35
N GLN A 42 -9.14 19.33 -3.49
CA GLN A 42 -8.43 18.53 -2.50
C GLN A 42 -7.99 17.21 -3.13
N ALA A 43 -6.68 17.01 -3.19
CA ALA A 43 -6.08 15.76 -3.60
C ALA A 43 -6.23 14.73 -2.46
N PHE A 44 -6.63 13.50 -2.77
CA PHE A 44 -6.82 12.39 -1.80
C PHE A 44 -6.03 11.15 -2.25
N GLY A 45 -5.51 10.36 -1.32
CA GLY A 45 -4.78 9.13 -1.61
C GLY A 45 -3.42 9.06 -0.90
N PHE A 46 -3.01 7.84 -0.59
CA PHE A 46 -1.77 7.54 0.12
C PHE A 46 -1.03 6.34 -0.50
N PRO A 47 0.31 6.40 -0.64
CA PRO A 47 1.21 7.51 -0.30
C PRO A 47 1.22 8.67 -1.31
N PHE A 48 0.65 8.49 -2.50
CA PHE A 48 0.53 9.52 -3.52
C PHE A 48 -0.94 9.93 -3.66
N LYS A 49 -1.21 11.23 -3.69
CA LYS A 49 -2.57 11.71 -3.87
C LYS A 49 -3.01 11.57 -5.34
N LEU A 50 -4.24 11.12 -5.57
CA LEU A 50 -4.92 11.33 -6.84
C LEU A 50 -4.90 12.83 -7.12
N TYR A 51 -4.37 13.21 -8.29
CA TYR A 51 -4.20 14.59 -8.78
C TYR A 51 -2.96 15.36 -8.29
N GLU A 52 -2.12 14.82 -7.40
CA GLU A 52 -0.78 15.41 -7.22
C GLU A 52 0.10 15.05 -8.42
N SER A 53 0.55 16.09 -9.14
CA SER A 53 1.57 15.96 -10.17
C SER A 53 2.93 15.91 -9.50
N GLY A 54 3.71 14.87 -9.76
CA GLY A 54 5.12 14.85 -9.38
C GLY A 54 5.80 16.06 -9.99
N THR A 55 6.17 17.04 -9.17
CA THR A 55 6.85 18.25 -9.60
C THR A 55 8.28 17.91 -10.02
N PHE A 56 8.46 17.53 -11.28
CA PHE A 56 9.65 17.89 -12.04
C PHE A 56 9.19 18.74 -13.21
N VAL A 57 9.38 20.06 -13.04
CA VAL A 57 9.47 21.13 -14.06
C VAL A 57 9.00 20.68 -15.47
N ARG A 58 7.72 20.99 -15.79
CA ARG A 58 6.93 20.82 -17.05
C ARG A 58 7.69 20.70 -18.40
N PRO A 59 7.07 20.22 -19.53
CA PRO A 59 5.67 19.83 -19.78
C PRO A 59 5.47 18.52 -20.61
N LYS A 60 4.51 17.66 -20.24
CA LYS A 60 3.52 16.93 -21.10
C LYS A 60 3.04 15.64 -20.43
N ARG A 61 2.11 15.84 -19.50
CA ARG A 61 1.02 14.96 -19.02
C ARG A 61 1.22 13.45 -19.21
N ILE A 62 1.51 12.76 -18.10
CA ILE A 62 1.00 11.42 -17.82
C ILE A 62 0.11 11.57 -16.58
N ILE A 63 -1.22 11.55 -16.78
CA ILE A 63 -2.23 11.72 -15.70
C ILE A 63 -2.38 10.43 -14.85
N TRP A 64 -1.37 9.54 -14.88
CA TRP A 64 -1.41 8.20 -14.28
C TRP A 64 -0.55 8.03 -13.01
N GLU A 65 0.22 9.04 -12.58
CA GLU A 65 1.33 8.83 -11.62
C GLU A 65 0.90 8.49 -10.19
N GLY A 66 -0.22 9.04 -9.68
CA GLY A 66 -0.68 8.73 -8.32
C GLY A 66 -1.18 7.29 -8.16
N VAL A 67 -1.99 6.80 -9.11
CA VAL A 67 -2.58 5.46 -9.06
C VAL A 67 -1.52 4.37 -9.29
N LEU A 68 -0.63 4.56 -10.27
CA LEU A 68 0.47 3.62 -10.51
C LEU A 68 1.50 3.66 -9.38
N GLY A 69 1.81 4.84 -8.84
CA GLY A 69 2.66 5.00 -7.67
C GLY A 69 2.07 4.29 -6.45
N ASN A 70 0.77 4.43 -6.22
CA ASN A 70 0.08 3.74 -5.13
C ASN A 70 0.06 2.23 -5.35
N ALA A 71 -0.17 1.75 -6.57
CA ALA A 71 -0.13 0.31 -6.88
C ALA A 71 1.28 -0.29 -6.67
N ALA A 72 2.32 0.42 -7.10
CA ALA A 72 3.71 0.02 -6.91
C ALA A 72 4.11 0.04 -5.43
N ALA A 73 3.81 1.12 -4.71
CA ALA A 73 4.07 1.24 -3.28
C ALA A 73 3.30 0.19 -2.48
N THR A 74 2.04 -0.06 -2.83
CA THR A 74 1.21 -1.09 -2.20
C THR A 74 1.81 -2.47 -2.41
N SER A 75 2.22 -2.79 -3.64
CA SER A 75 2.86 -4.08 -3.93
C SER A 75 4.15 -4.24 -3.13
N ALA A 76 5.00 -3.21 -3.06
CA ALA A 76 6.25 -3.24 -2.32
C ALA A 76 6.04 -3.41 -0.80
N ILE A 77 5.16 -2.62 -0.19
CA ILE A 77 4.84 -2.69 1.24
C ILE A 77 4.25 -4.06 1.58
N SER A 78 3.33 -4.58 0.75
CA SER A 78 2.72 -5.89 0.96
C SER A 78 3.73 -7.03 0.86
N ILE A 79 4.71 -6.95 -0.06
CA ILE A 79 5.81 -7.92 -0.13
C ILE A 79 6.64 -7.87 1.15
N VAL A 80 6.98 -6.68 1.65
CA VAL A 80 7.74 -6.51 2.90
C VAL A 80 6.97 -7.09 4.09
N PHE A 81 5.66 -6.83 4.18
CA PHE A 81 4.80 -7.40 5.20
C PHE A 81 4.73 -8.93 5.12
N GLY A 82 4.57 -9.49 3.91
CA GLY A 82 4.60 -10.93 3.68
C GLY A 82 5.90 -11.57 4.16
N LEU A 83 7.04 -10.95 3.83
CA LEU A 83 8.36 -11.41 4.30
C LEU A 83 8.48 -11.30 5.83
N ALA A 84 8.05 -10.18 6.43
CA ALA A 84 8.11 -9.98 7.87
C ALA A 84 7.31 -11.06 8.63
N ILE A 85 6.07 -11.33 8.22
CA ILE A 85 5.25 -12.38 8.84
C ILE A 85 5.86 -13.77 8.63
N TYR A 86 6.40 -14.05 7.44
CA TYR A 86 7.10 -15.31 7.18
C TYR A 86 8.28 -15.51 8.15
N PHE A 87 9.15 -14.51 8.29
CA PHE A 87 10.31 -14.59 9.19
C PHE A 87 9.93 -14.65 10.66
N LEU A 88 8.90 -13.91 11.08
CA LEU A 88 8.37 -13.99 12.45
C LEU A 88 7.83 -15.41 12.73
N THR A 89 7.04 -15.96 11.81
CA THR A 89 6.48 -17.31 11.96
C THR A 89 7.58 -18.36 12.03
N GLN A 90 8.64 -18.25 11.23
CA GLN A 90 9.80 -19.14 11.31
C GLN A 90 10.53 -19.02 12.66
N LYS A 91 10.79 -17.79 13.12
CA LYS A 91 11.50 -17.52 14.38
C LYS A 91 10.75 -18.04 15.61
N PHE A 92 9.43 -17.89 15.63
CA PHE A 92 8.59 -18.36 16.75
C PHE A 92 8.18 -19.84 16.62
N GLY A 93 8.01 -20.35 15.41
CA GLY A 93 7.74 -21.76 15.15
C GLY A 93 8.90 -22.66 15.59
N ASN A 94 10.15 -22.23 15.37
CA ASN A 94 11.33 -22.96 15.81
C ASN A 94 11.51 -23.01 17.33
N LYS A 95 10.88 -22.09 18.09
CA LYS A 95 10.92 -22.12 19.56
C LYS A 95 9.97 -23.13 20.17
N LYS A 96 8.99 -23.64 19.43
CA LYS A 96 7.98 -24.58 19.95
C LYS A 96 8.45 -26.04 19.98
N PHE A 97 9.63 -26.33 19.44
CA PHE A 97 10.21 -27.67 19.31
C PHE A 97 11.55 -27.86 20.07
N ARG A 98 11.83 -27.00 21.05
CA ARG A 98 12.97 -27.15 21.96
C ARG A 98 12.49 -27.09 23.40
#